data_AF-A0A2J4Y4Q9-F1
#
_entry.id   AF-A0A2J4Y4Q9-F1
#
_cell.length_a   1.000
_cell.length_b   1.000
_cell.length_c   1.000
_cell.angle_alpha   90.00
_cell.angle_beta   90.00
_cell.angle_gamma   90.00
#
_symmetry.space_group_name_H-M   'P 1'
#
loop_
_entity.id
_entity.type
_entity.pdbx_description
1 polymer ?
#
loop_
_entity_poly.entity_id
_entity_poly.type
_entity_poly.pdbx_seq_one_letter_code
_entity_poly.pdbx_strand_id
1 'polypeptide(L)'
;MAILSPRKTALALAVALFCAWQSPAFAHGGEAHMVPMDKTLQDFGADVQWDDYAQMFTLIKDGAYVKVKPGAKTVIVNGKTLELQVPVVMKDGKAWVSDTFINDVFQSGLDQTFQVEKRPHPLNSLSAAEISAAVAIVKAAADFKPNTRFTEISLREPDKKAVWDFALNGTPVNAPRAADVIML
;
A
#
# COMPACT_ATOMS: atom_id res chain seq x y z
N MET A 1 -37.02 53.36 11.40
CA MET A 1 -36.72 52.67 12.67
C MET A 1 -37.58 51.42 12.73
N ALA A 2 -37.06 50.28 12.25
CA ALA A 2 -37.86 49.06 12.06
C ALA A 2 -37.99 48.31 13.40
N ILE A 3 -39.21 48.15 13.88
CA ILE A 3 -39.53 47.46 15.14
C ILE A 3 -39.45 45.95 14.85
N LEU A 4 -38.36 45.31 15.30
CA LEU A 4 -38.21 43.87 15.29
C LEU A 4 -39.18 43.26 16.31
N SER A 5 -40.11 42.42 15.85
CA SER A 5 -41.11 41.79 16.73
C SER A 5 -40.45 40.78 17.68
N PRO A 6 -40.81 40.74 18.98
CA PRO A 6 -40.18 39.88 19.98
C PRO A 6 -40.28 38.37 19.68
N ARG A 7 -41.28 37.95 18.89
CA ARG A 7 -41.42 36.55 18.44
C ARG A 7 -40.40 36.16 17.38
N LYS A 8 -39.97 37.09 16.53
CA LYS A 8 -38.96 36.85 15.49
C LYS A 8 -37.54 36.82 16.07
N THR A 9 -37.28 37.59 17.13
CA THR A 9 -36.00 37.55 17.86
C THR A 9 -35.85 36.30 18.73
N ALA A 10 -36.92 35.81 19.35
CA ALA A 10 -36.89 34.56 20.12
C ALA A 10 -36.60 33.33 19.24
N LEU A 11 -37.21 33.26 18.05
CA LEU A 11 -36.99 32.16 17.11
C LEU A 11 -35.56 32.17 16.54
N ALA A 12 -35.01 33.34 16.22
CA ALA A 12 -33.65 33.48 15.73
C ALA A 12 -32.60 33.06 16.77
N LEU A 13 -32.84 33.38 18.05
CA LEU A 13 -31.93 33.01 19.14
C LEU A 13 -31.97 31.48 19.42
N ALA A 14 -33.15 30.87 19.34
CA ALA A 14 -33.31 29.42 19.50
C ALA A 14 -32.58 28.65 18.38
N VAL A 15 -32.71 29.08 17.11
CA VAL A 15 -32.02 28.43 15.99
C VAL A 15 -30.49 28.55 16.12
N ALA A 16 -29.98 29.71 16.53
CA ALA A 16 -28.54 29.90 16.76
C ALA A 16 -27.98 29.00 17.88
N LEU A 17 -28.75 28.80 18.97
CA LEU A 17 -28.39 27.89 20.06
C LEU A 17 -28.41 26.41 19.61
N PHE A 18 -29.36 26.03 18.74
CA PHE A 18 -29.41 24.68 18.18
C PHE A 18 -28.24 24.39 17.21
N CYS A 19 -27.82 25.36 16.40
CA CYS A 19 -26.66 25.22 15.52
C CYS A 19 -25.33 25.22 16.28
N ALA A 20 -25.24 25.92 17.42
CA ALA A 20 -24.03 25.97 18.24
C ALA A 20 -23.72 24.64 18.99
N TRP A 21 -24.68 23.72 19.04
CA TRP A 21 -24.53 22.39 19.66
C TRP A 21 -24.40 21.25 18.66
N GLN A 22 -24.44 21.53 17.35
CA GLN A 22 -24.14 20.50 16.36
C GLN A 22 -22.63 20.30 16.29
N SER A 23 -22.16 19.13 16.74
CA SER A 23 -20.79 18.67 16.47
C SER A 23 -20.52 18.73 14.97
N PRO A 24 -19.32 19.13 14.53
CA PRO A 24 -18.99 19.15 13.11
C PRO A 24 -19.21 17.75 12.54
N ALA A 25 -20.22 17.62 11.69
CA ALA A 25 -20.44 16.40 10.94
C ALA A 25 -19.33 16.31 9.89
N PHE A 26 -18.38 15.40 10.11
CA PHE A 26 -17.45 15.01 9.05
C PHE A 26 -18.29 14.33 7.96
N ALA A 27 -18.47 15.02 6.84
CA ALA A 27 -19.41 14.63 5.79
C ALA A 27 -19.00 13.34 5.04
N HIS A 28 -17.88 12.70 5.39
CA HIS A 28 -17.33 11.53 4.71
C HIS A 28 -16.72 10.59 5.76
N GLY A 29 -17.47 9.55 6.16
CA GLY A 29 -17.01 8.51 7.08
C GLY A 29 -17.11 8.89 8.57
N GLY A 30 -17.41 7.90 9.42
CA GLY A 30 -17.38 8.08 10.88
C GLY A 30 -15.99 8.46 11.39
N GLU A 31 -15.84 8.60 12.71
CA GLU A 31 -14.54 8.85 13.33
C GLU A 31 -13.51 7.83 12.83
N ALA A 32 -12.35 8.32 12.34
CA ALA A 32 -11.33 7.45 11.76
C ALA A 32 -10.90 6.39 12.77
N HIS A 33 -10.84 5.14 12.33
CA HIS A 33 -10.36 4.06 13.17
C HIS A 33 -8.84 4.19 13.32
N MET A 34 -8.39 4.41 14.57
CA MET A 34 -7.00 4.71 14.88
C MET A 34 -6.29 3.48 15.42
N VAL A 35 -5.06 3.26 14.99
CA VAL A 35 -4.17 2.19 15.45
C VAL A 35 -2.86 2.75 16.01
N PRO A 36 -2.20 2.06 16.96
CA PRO A 36 -0.90 2.47 17.47
C PRO A 36 0.15 2.45 16.34
N MET A 37 0.79 3.58 16.09
CA MET A 37 1.68 3.76 14.93
C MET A 37 2.90 2.85 15.00
N ASP A 38 3.62 2.85 16.12
CA ASP A 38 4.88 2.09 16.26
C ASP A 38 4.66 0.59 16.01
N LYS A 39 3.64 0.01 16.66
CA LYS A 39 3.31 -1.41 16.48
C LYS A 39 2.91 -1.71 15.05
N THR A 40 2.05 -0.90 14.46
CA THR A 40 1.52 -1.11 13.11
C THR A 40 2.63 -1.03 12.07
N LEU A 41 3.58 -0.08 12.22
CA LEU A 41 4.72 0.07 11.32
C LEU A 41 5.80 -1.00 11.53
N GLN A 42 6.05 -1.43 12.77
CA GLN A 42 6.94 -2.55 13.04
C GLN A 42 6.42 -3.87 12.46
N ASP A 43 5.12 -4.15 12.63
CA ASP A 43 4.47 -5.34 12.06
C ASP A 43 4.49 -5.28 10.50
N PHE A 44 4.46 -4.08 9.92
CA PHE A 44 4.68 -3.84 8.48
C PHE A 44 6.15 -3.95 8.06
N GLY A 45 7.09 -4.02 9.00
CA GLY A 45 8.53 -4.09 8.76
C GLY A 45 9.13 -2.75 8.31
N ALA A 46 8.65 -1.64 8.88
CA ALA A 46 9.23 -0.31 8.74
C ALA A 46 9.98 0.09 10.02
N ASP A 47 11.10 0.78 9.85
CA ASP A 47 11.82 1.43 10.95
C ASP A 47 11.12 2.74 11.33
N VAL A 48 11.01 2.99 12.63
CA VAL A 48 10.36 4.19 13.19
C VAL A 48 11.36 4.93 14.08
N GLN A 49 11.63 6.18 13.76
CA GLN A 49 12.52 7.04 14.53
C GLN A 49 11.79 8.32 14.93
N TRP A 50 11.89 8.70 16.20
CA TRP A 50 11.38 9.97 16.73
C TRP A 50 12.53 10.95 16.92
N ASP A 51 12.39 12.16 16.37
CA ASP A 51 13.24 13.31 16.68
C ASP A 51 12.47 14.26 17.59
N ASP A 52 12.90 14.33 18.85
CA ASP A 52 12.27 15.16 19.87
C ASP A 52 12.51 16.66 19.66
N TYR A 53 13.64 17.05 19.05
CA TYR A 53 13.92 18.45 18.78
C TYR A 53 13.05 18.98 17.63
N ALA A 54 12.93 18.20 16.56
CA ALA A 54 12.09 18.56 15.41
C ALA A 54 10.59 18.28 15.63
N GLN A 55 10.27 17.47 16.65
CA GLN A 55 8.94 16.90 16.89
C GLN A 55 8.43 16.16 15.65
N MET A 56 9.25 15.24 15.12
CA MET A 56 9.05 14.60 13.82
C MET A 56 9.39 13.12 13.85
N PHE A 57 8.55 12.32 13.21
CA PHE A 57 8.86 10.93 12.92
C PHE A 57 9.55 10.80 11.56
N THR A 58 10.59 9.99 11.52
CA THR A 58 11.17 9.44 10.29
C THR A 58 10.80 7.97 10.21
N LEU A 59 10.12 7.57 9.13
CA LEU A 59 9.70 6.20 8.88
C LEU A 59 10.44 5.70 7.64
N ILE A 60 11.07 4.53 7.72
CA ILE A 60 11.89 3.99 6.64
C ILE A 60 11.46 2.57 6.33
N LYS A 61 11.17 2.29 5.06
CA LYS A 61 10.93 0.93 4.59
C LYS A 61 11.41 0.81 3.15
N ASP A 62 12.34 -0.11 2.90
CA ASP A 62 12.90 -0.35 1.56
C ASP A 62 13.38 0.96 0.91
N GLY A 63 12.72 1.40 -0.17
CA GLY A 63 13.00 2.66 -0.88
C GLY A 63 12.23 3.88 -0.38
N ALA A 64 11.28 3.71 0.55
CA ALA A 64 10.45 4.77 1.07
C ALA A 64 11.08 5.42 2.31
N TYR A 65 11.37 6.72 2.20
CA TYR A 65 11.82 7.58 3.27
C TYR A 65 10.76 8.63 3.58
N VAL A 66 10.11 8.50 4.73
CA VAL A 66 8.94 9.27 5.11
C VAL A 66 9.25 10.16 6.30
N LYS A 67 8.84 11.43 6.25
CA LYS A 67 8.90 12.37 7.36
C LYS A 67 7.51 12.90 7.69
N VAL A 68 7.04 12.65 8.91
CA VAL A 68 5.71 13.05 9.36
C VAL A 68 5.76 13.74 10.72
N LYS A 69 5.06 14.87 10.84
CA LYS A 69 4.92 15.61 12.09
C LYS A 69 3.52 15.36 12.68
N PRO A 70 3.38 15.00 13.96
CA PRO A 70 2.07 14.87 14.58
C PRO A 70 1.23 16.16 14.44
N GLY A 71 -0.06 15.98 14.14
CA GLY A 71 -1.01 17.07 13.88
C GLY A 71 -0.91 17.71 12.49
N ALA A 72 0.13 17.42 11.70
CA ALA A 72 0.23 17.93 10.33
C ALA A 72 -0.77 17.22 9.40
N LYS A 73 -1.37 17.99 8.50
CA LYS A 73 -2.23 17.46 7.42
C LYS A 73 -1.45 16.93 6.22
N THR A 74 -0.12 16.98 6.29
CA THR A 74 0.76 16.57 5.21
C THR A 74 1.91 15.73 5.75
N VAL A 75 2.45 14.90 4.87
CA VAL A 75 3.62 14.07 5.09
C VAL A 75 4.57 14.24 3.91
N ILE A 76 5.87 14.02 4.13
CA ILE A 76 6.87 14.02 3.06
C ILE A 76 7.27 12.59 2.77
N VAL A 77 7.15 12.14 1.52
CA VAL A 77 7.59 10.83 1.04
C VAL A 77 8.64 11.05 -0.06
N ASN A 78 9.88 10.60 0.17
CA ASN A 78 10.98 10.76 -0.79
C ASN A 78 11.16 12.22 -1.28
N GLY A 79 10.99 13.18 -0.37
CA GLY A 79 11.11 14.62 -0.65
C GLY A 79 9.86 15.27 -1.26
N LYS A 80 8.81 14.52 -1.58
CA LYS A 80 7.55 15.03 -2.12
C LYS A 80 6.47 15.10 -1.04
N THR A 81 5.66 16.15 -1.07
CA THR A 81 4.54 16.32 -0.13
C THR A 81 3.34 15.48 -0.55
N LEU A 82 2.70 14.84 0.42
CA LEU A 82 1.44 14.11 0.31
C LEU A 82 0.46 14.64 1.35
N GLU A 83 -0.80 14.86 0.98
CA GLU A 83 -1.85 15.20 1.93
C GLU A 83 -2.34 13.94 2.68
N LEU A 84 -2.47 14.06 4.00
CA LEU A 84 -3.04 13.03 4.85
C LEU A 84 -4.52 13.31 5.06
N GLN A 85 -5.36 12.30 4.86
CA GLN A 85 -6.78 12.37 5.21
C GLN A 85 -6.96 12.54 6.73
N VAL A 86 -6.18 11.78 7.50
CA VAL A 86 -6.17 11.79 8.96
C VAL A 86 -4.74 12.07 9.44
N PRO A 87 -4.51 13.20 10.13
CA PRO A 87 -3.21 13.50 10.72
C PRO A 87 -2.77 12.43 11.72
N VAL A 88 -1.46 12.28 11.89
CA VAL A 88 -0.90 11.50 13.01
C VAL A 88 -1.26 12.18 14.32
N VAL A 89 -1.81 11.45 15.29
CA VAL A 89 -2.27 11.99 16.57
C VAL A 89 -1.42 11.44 17.71
N MET A 90 -1.02 12.30 18.65
CA MET A 90 -0.41 11.85 19.91
C MET A 90 -1.48 11.63 20.96
N LYS A 91 -1.53 10.43 21.55
CA LYS A 91 -2.35 10.10 22.73
C LYS A 91 -1.47 9.43 23.78
N ASP A 92 -1.46 9.98 24.99
CA ASP A 92 -0.66 9.47 26.11
C ASP A 92 0.83 9.26 25.76
N GLY A 93 1.42 10.19 25.00
CA GLY A 93 2.81 10.13 24.56
C GLY A 93 3.09 9.12 23.44
N LYS A 94 2.08 8.43 22.92
CA LYS A 94 2.20 7.48 21.80
C LYS A 94 1.56 8.04 20.53
N ALA A 95 2.17 7.76 19.39
CA ALA A 95 1.62 8.12 18.10
C ALA A 95 0.53 7.12 17.65
N TRP A 96 -0.53 7.65 17.08
CA TRP A 96 -1.66 6.92 16.52
C TRP A 96 -1.89 7.41 15.09
N VAL A 97 -2.20 6.48 14.20
CA VAL A 97 -2.47 6.75 12.78
C VAL A 97 -3.78 6.09 12.35
N SER A 98 -4.33 6.54 11.23
CA SER A 98 -5.43 5.82 10.55
C SER A 98 -5.00 4.39 10.22
N ASP A 99 -5.92 3.44 10.28
CA ASP A 99 -5.69 2.08 9.78
C ASP A 99 -5.36 2.03 8.27
N THR A 100 -5.72 3.08 7.52
CA THR A 100 -5.33 3.26 6.11
C THR A 100 -3.95 3.86 5.90
N PHE A 101 -3.29 4.40 6.95
CA PHE A 101 -2.09 5.23 6.83
C PHE A 101 -0.96 4.55 6.04
N ILE A 102 -0.72 3.25 6.26
CA ILE A 102 0.32 2.52 5.53
C ILE A 102 0.06 2.56 4.02
N ASN A 103 -1.17 2.26 3.59
CA ASN A 103 -1.52 2.25 2.18
C ASN A 103 -1.46 3.67 1.61
N ASP A 104 -2.03 4.64 2.31
CA ASP A 104 -2.08 6.03 1.87
C ASP A 104 -0.67 6.60 1.66
N VAL A 105 0.28 6.24 2.52
CA VAL A 105 1.66 6.78 2.50
C VAL A 105 2.60 5.95 1.64
N PHE A 106 2.75 4.66 1.96
CA PHE A 106 3.76 3.78 1.34
C PHE A 106 3.33 3.21 -0.02
N GLN A 107 2.03 3.24 -0.33
CA GLN A 107 1.50 2.86 -1.65
C GLN A 107 0.98 4.07 -2.45
N SER A 108 1.35 5.29 -2.05
CA SER A 108 0.97 6.54 -2.73
C SER A 108 1.48 6.68 -4.17
N GLY A 109 2.46 5.87 -4.57
CA GLY A 109 3.21 6.03 -5.84
C GLY A 109 4.28 7.13 -5.80
N LEU A 110 4.51 7.77 -4.65
CA LEU A 110 5.61 8.71 -4.45
C LEU A 110 6.96 8.02 -4.26
N ASP A 111 6.96 6.81 -3.69
CA ASP A 111 8.09 5.90 -3.84
C ASP A 111 8.07 5.30 -5.25
N GLN A 112 9.16 5.51 -5.99
CA GLN A 112 9.31 5.07 -7.38
C GLN A 112 10.33 3.94 -7.53
N THR A 113 10.84 3.41 -6.42
CA THR A 113 11.78 2.29 -6.41
C THR A 113 11.24 1.07 -7.18
N PHE A 114 9.94 0.80 -7.05
CA PHE A 114 9.26 -0.26 -7.79
C PHE A 114 8.31 0.32 -8.83
N GLN A 115 8.37 -0.21 -10.05
CA GLN A 115 7.50 0.16 -11.16
C GLN A 115 6.77 -1.07 -11.68
N VAL A 116 5.53 -0.89 -12.10
CA VAL A 116 4.75 -1.99 -12.70
C VAL A 116 5.38 -2.37 -14.04
N GLU A 117 5.79 -3.63 -14.14
CA GLU A 117 6.21 -4.22 -15.40
C GLU A 117 4.99 -4.38 -16.33
N LYS A 118 4.93 -3.58 -17.39
CA LYS A 118 3.81 -3.62 -18.36
C LYS A 118 3.91 -4.78 -19.35
N ARG A 119 5.12 -5.25 -19.59
CA ARG A 119 5.41 -6.35 -20.52
C ARG A 119 6.32 -7.34 -19.80
N PRO A 120 5.80 -8.52 -19.39
CA PRO A 120 6.59 -9.49 -18.66
C PRO A 120 7.87 -9.87 -19.39
N HIS A 121 9.00 -9.77 -18.70
CA HIS A 121 10.28 -10.20 -19.25
C HIS A 121 10.24 -11.72 -19.50
N PRO A 122 10.75 -12.20 -20.66
CA PRO A 122 10.68 -13.61 -21.02
C PRO A 122 11.44 -14.53 -20.06
N LEU A 123 12.38 -13.98 -19.29
CA LEU A 123 13.14 -14.69 -18.24
C LEU A 123 12.57 -14.50 -16.82
N ASN A 124 11.38 -13.90 -16.65
CA ASN A 124 10.73 -13.88 -15.35
C ASN A 124 10.54 -15.31 -14.87
N SER A 125 10.94 -15.59 -13.62
CA SER A 125 10.74 -16.87 -12.97
C SER A 125 9.27 -17.31 -13.02
N LEU A 126 9.03 -18.60 -12.83
CA LEU A 126 7.67 -19.12 -12.77
C LEU A 126 6.90 -18.44 -11.64
N SER A 127 5.71 -17.95 -11.94
CA SER A 127 4.78 -17.48 -10.92
C SER A 127 4.27 -18.65 -10.08
N ALA A 128 3.72 -18.37 -8.89
CA ALA A 128 3.11 -19.39 -8.05
C ALA A 128 2.00 -20.18 -8.78
N ALA A 129 1.25 -19.51 -9.67
CA ALA A 129 0.23 -20.14 -10.49
C ALA A 129 0.82 -21.08 -11.54
N GLU A 130 1.91 -20.69 -12.20
CA GLU A 130 2.61 -21.53 -13.18
C GLU A 130 3.26 -22.75 -12.52
N ILE A 131 3.86 -22.59 -11.34
CA ILE A 131 4.40 -23.71 -10.55
C ILE A 131 3.26 -24.69 -10.20
N SER A 132 2.13 -24.17 -9.72
CA SER A 132 0.96 -24.99 -9.38
C SER A 132 0.42 -25.74 -10.60
N ALA A 133 0.37 -25.08 -11.76
CA ALA A 133 -0.06 -25.68 -13.02
C ALA A 133 0.92 -26.76 -13.49
N ALA A 134 2.23 -26.52 -13.45
CA ALA A 134 3.25 -27.50 -13.79
C ALA A 134 3.14 -28.77 -12.92
N VAL A 135 2.96 -28.60 -11.61
CA VAL A 135 2.74 -29.71 -10.66
C VAL A 135 1.46 -30.48 -10.97
N ALA A 136 0.37 -29.77 -11.32
CA ALA A 136 -0.89 -30.43 -11.68
C ALA A 136 -0.75 -31.26 -12.97
N ILE A 137 -0.03 -30.74 -13.97
CA ILE A 137 0.22 -31.41 -15.25
C ILE A 137 1.01 -32.72 -15.02
N VAL A 138 2.11 -32.67 -14.28
CA VAL A 138 2.93 -33.88 -14.03
C VAL A 138 2.22 -34.91 -13.16
N LYS A 139 1.40 -34.48 -12.19
CA LYS A 139 0.58 -35.39 -11.36
C LYS A 139 -0.51 -36.12 -12.14
N ALA A 140 -0.96 -35.55 -13.26
CA ALA A 140 -1.94 -36.17 -14.15
C ALA A 140 -1.32 -37.21 -15.09
N ALA A 141 0.02 -37.28 -15.18
CA ALA A 141 0.71 -38.25 -16.03
C ALA A 141 0.58 -39.68 -15.47
N ALA A 142 0.44 -40.66 -16.37
CA ALA A 142 0.19 -42.06 -16.00
C ALA A 142 1.35 -42.74 -15.24
N ASP A 143 2.56 -42.21 -15.40
CA ASP A 143 3.79 -42.69 -14.78
C ASP A 143 4.09 -42.06 -13.42
N PHE A 144 3.38 -40.98 -13.05
CA PHE A 144 3.57 -40.30 -11.77
C PHE A 144 3.31 -41.23 -10.58
N LYS A 145 4.19 -41.22 -9.59
CA LYS A 145 4.10 -42.09 -8.40
C LYS A 145 3.70 -41.31 -7.15
N PRO A 146 2.89 -41.89 -6.25
CA PRO A 146 2.72 -41.35 -4.91
C PRO A 146 4.07 -41.19 -4.21
N ASN A 147 4.23 -40.12 -3.44
CA ASN A 147 5.47 -39.74 -2.75
C ASN A 147 6.63 -39.26 -3.64
N THR A 148 6.42 -39.10 -4.95
CA THR A 148 7.36 -38.36 -5.80
C THR A 148 7.54 -36.94 -5.26
N ARG A 149 8.80 -36.53 -5.11
CA ARG A 149 9.22 -35.20 -4.67
C ARG A 149 9.72 -34.40 -5.87
N PHE A 150 9.65 -33.09 -5.78
CA PHE A 150 10.20 -32.18 -6.79
C PHE A 150 11.53 -31.65 -6.27
N THR A 151 12.63 -31.94 -6.96
CA THR A 151 13.94 -31.38 -6.63
C THR A 151 14.14 -30.03 -7.29
N GLU A 152 13.49 -29.80 -8.45
CA GLU A 152 13.52 -28.52 -9.15
C GLU A 152 12.23 -28.32 -9.96
N ILE A 153 11.73 -27.09 -9.93
CA ILE A 153 10.69 -26.60 -10.85
C ILE A 153 11.15 -25.21 -11.31
N SER A 154 11.63 -25.10 -12.53
CA SER A 154 12.25 -23.88 -13.06
C SER A 154 11.69 -23.53 -14.44
N LEU A 155 11.83 -22.26 -14.81
CA LEU A 155 11.47 -21.80 -16.16
C LEU A 155 12.39 -22.51 -17.16
N ARG A 156 11.80 -23.15 -18.17
CA ARG A 156 12.56 -23.57 -19.34
C ARG A 156 12.88 -22.34 -20.17
N GLU A 157 14.16 -21.98 -20.22
CA GLU A 157 14.61 -20.75 -20.89
C GLU A 157 14.17 -20.70 -22.36
N PRO A 158 13.59 -19.59 -22.84
CA PRO A 158 13.30 -19.39 -24.25
C PRO A 158 14.58 -19.29 -25.10
N ASP A 159 14.42 -19.31 -26.42
CA ASP A 159 15.55 -19.09 -27.34
C ASP A 159 16.30 -17.79 -27.02
N LYS A 160 17.62 -17.90 -26.89
CA LYS A 160 18.50 -16.80 -26.49
C LYS A 160 18.37 -15.60 -27.43
N LYS A 161 18.28 -15.83 -28.75
CA LYS A 161 18.15 -14.74 -29.71
C LYS A 161 16.82 -14.00 -29.52
N ALA A 162 15.72 -14.72 -29.32
CA ALA A 162 14.42 -14.12 -29.04
C ALA A 162 14.42 -13.27 -27.76
N VAL A 163 15.11 -13.72 -26.70
CA VAL A 163 15.27 -12.94 -25.46
C VAL A 163 16.04 -11.64 -25.69
N TRP A 164 17.13 -11.68 -26.47
CA TRP A 164 17.87 -10.48 -26.83
C TRP A 164 17.06 -9.51 -27.69
N ASP A 165 16.31 -10.03 -28.66
CA ASP A 165 15.43 -9.21 -29.50
C ASP A 165 14.30 -8.55 -28.66
N PHE A 166 13.82 -9.23 -27.62
CA PHE A 166 12.92 -8.63 -26.62
C PHE A 166 13.60 -7.51 -25.85
N ALA A 167 14.78 -7.76 -25.28
CA ALA A 167 15.47 -6.80 -24.42
C ALA A 167 15.93 -5.54 -25.17
N LEU A 168 16.43 -5.69 -26.41
CA LEU A 168 17.00 -4.59 -27.19
C LEU A 168 15.96 -3.87 -28.03
N ASN A 169 15.02 -4.61 -28.64
CA ASN A 169 14.10 -4.08 -29.64
C ASN A 169 12.64 -4.10 -29.16
N GLY A 170 12.35 -4.66 -27.98
CA GLY A 170 10.99 -4.84 -27.48
C GLY A 170 10.17 -5.85 -28.27
N THR A 171 10.81 -6.72 -29.06
CA THR A 171 10.11 -7.73 -29.86
C THR A 171 9.52 -8.82 -28.96
N PRO A 172 8.20 -9.11 -29.00
CA PRO A 172 7.62 -10.14 -28.15
C PRO A 172 8.18 -11.54 -28.43
N VAL A 173 8.37 -12.33 -27.37
CA VAL A 173 8.70 -13.76 -27.50
C VAL A 173 7.40 -14.54 -27.63
N ASN A 174 7.12 -15.10 -28.81
CA ASN A 174 5.86 -15.80 -29.12
C ASN A 174 5.86 -17.29 -28.72
N ALA A 175 6.96 -17.81 -28.18
CA ALA A 175 7.01 -19.18 -27.68
C ALA A 175 6.16 -19.33 -26.41
N PRO A 176 5.45 -20.45 -26.23
CA PRO A 176 4.75 -20.71 -24.98
C PRO A 176 5.75 -20.81 -23.82
N ARG A 177 5.37 -20.29 -22.65
CA ARG A 177 6.16 -20.50 -21.43
C ARG A 177 6.10 -21.98 -21.05
N ALA A 178 7.26 -22.56 -20.75
CA ALA A 178 7.41 -23.95 -20.36
C ALA A 178 8.23 -24.05 -19.06
N ALA A 179 8.08 -25.16 -18.35
CA ALA A 179 8.80 -25.43 -17.12
C ALA A 179 9.59 -26.73 -17.24
N ASP A 180 10.79 -26.74 -16.66
CA ASP A 180 11.53 -27.95 -16.37
C ASP A 180 11.16 -28.44 -14.97
N VAL A 181 10.79 -29.71 -14.85
CA VAL A 181 10.33 -30.35 -13.60
C VAL A 181 11.17 -31.59 -13.34
N ILE A 182 12.05 -31.51 -12.34
CA ILE A 182 12.93 -32.61 -11.95
C ILE A 182 12.33 -33.28 -10.71
N MET A 183 12.11 -34.59 -10.82
CA MET A 183 11.40 -35.40 -9.84
C MET A 183 12.31 -36.48 -9.23
N LEU A 184 12.05 -36.82 -7.96
CA LEU A 184 12.73 -37.86 -7.17
C LEU A 184 11.74 -38.82 -6.52
#